data_AF-A0A507BNH8-F1
#
_entry.id   AF-A0A507BNH8-F1
#
_cell.length_a   1.000
_cell.length_b   1.000
_cell.length_c   1.000
_cell.angle_alpha   90.00
_cell.angle_beta   90.00
_cell.angle_gamma   90.00
#
_symmetry.space_group_name_H-M   'P 1'
#
loop_
_entity.id
_entity.type
_entity.pdbx_description
1 polymer ?
#
loop_
_entity_poly.entity_id
_entity_poly.type
_entity_poly.pdbx_seq_one_letter_code
_entity_poly.pdbx_strand_id
1 'polypeptide(L)'
;MAKSMRSKSKRRFRAIKRVEVFAPVEEERLQQQAKEQAEAALVESLHMQTEKTSENDQTIVDDDEEQRGRKGAPLAAPKMEIDGFEPTPKQLKRQKMQLYLSGNQFRKKKRIAKLKATGRKAPKIARKGRKI
;
A
#
# COMPACT_ATOMS: atom_id res chain seq x y z
N MET A 1 -4.36 37.34 1.42
CA MET A 1 -5.09 36.10 1.77
C MET A 1 -4.61 34.94 0.90
N ALA A 2 -4.28 33.80 1.51
CA ALA A 2 -3.92 32.60 0.75
C ALA A 2 -5.15 32.03 0.01
N LYS A 3 -4.95 31.52 -1.22
CA LYS A 3 -6.02 30.90 -2.01
C LYS A 3 -6.37 29.52 -1.44
N SER A 4 -7.67 29.25 -1.28
CA SER A 4 -8.17 27.93 -0.87
C SER A 4 -7.75 26.82 -1.84
N MET A 5 -7.58 25.60 -1.31
CA MET A 5 -7.34 24.37 -2.08
C MET A 5 -8.37 24.14 -3.18
N ARG A 6 -9.63 24.55 -2.93
CA ARG A 6 -10.74 24.40 -3.88
C ARG A 6 -10.92 25.63 -4.77
N SER A 7 -10.06 26.64 -4.69
CA SER A 7 -10.15 27.79 -5.58
C SER A 7 -9.98 27.38 -7.04
N LYS A 8 -10.70 28.03 -7.95
CA LYS A 8 -10.68 27.70 -9.38
C LYS A 8 -9.30 27.88 -10.00
N SER A 9 -8.59 28.95 -9.64
CA SER A 9 -7.23 29.21 -10.13
C SER A 9 -6.23 28.13 -9.70
N LYS A 10 -6.22 27.70 -8.43
CA LYS A 10 -5.35 26.61 -7.98
C LYS A 10 -5.70 25.27 -8.66
N ARG A 11 -6.98 25.01 -8.92
CA ARG A 11 -7.41 23.80 -9.64
C ARG A 11 -6.97 23.80 -11.10
N ARG A 12 -7.13 24.91 -11.82
CA ARG A 12 -6.65 25.07 -13.20
C ARG A 12 -5.14 24.86 -13.31
N PHE A 13 -4.37 25.51 -12.44
CA PHE A 13 -2.91 25.34 -12.42
C PHE A 13 -2.47 23.88 -12.17
N ARG A 14 -3.18 23.15 -11.30
CA ARG A 14 -2.90 21.72 -11.10
C ARG A 14 -3.29 20.87 -12.30
N ALA A 15 -4.36 21.22 -13.03
CA ALA A 15 -4.74 20.51 -14.24
C ALA A 15 -3.65 20.66 -15.31
N ILE A 16 -3.17 21.89 -15.53
CA ILE A 16 -2.06 22.18 -16.45
C ILE A 16 -0.83 21.34 -16.08
N LYS A 17 -0.38 21.37 -14.82
CA LYS A 17 0.76 20.57 -14.38
C LYS A 17 0.59 19.06 -14.57
N ARG A 18 -0.63 18.54 -14.37
CA ARG A 18 -0.90 17.11 -14.60
C ARG A 18 -0.68 16.73 -16.05
N VAL A 19 -1.12 17.56 -16.99
CA VAL A 19 -0.99 17.28 -18.42
C VAL A 19 0.43 17.54 -18.91
N GLU A 20 1.01 18.68 -18.57
CA GLU A 20 2.28 19.11 -19.18
C GLU A 20 3.51 18.48 -18.53
N VAL A 21 3.46 18.21 -17.23
CA VAL A 21 4.65 17.80 -16.46
C VAL A 21 4.56 16.36 -16.01
N PHE A 22 3.40 15.93 -15.49
CA PHE A 22 3.29 14.60 -14.87
C PHE A 22 2.88 13.51 -15.84
N ALA A 23 1.95 13.76 -16.76
CA ALA A 23 1.49 12.78 -17.74
C ALA A 23 2.62 12.16 -18.58
N PRO A 24 3.55 12.91 -19.20
CA PRO A 24 4.61 12.28 -20.01
C PRO A 24 5.50 11.34 -19.19
N VAL A 25 5.85 11.72 -17.96
CA VAL A 25 6.66 10.90 -17.05
C VAL A 25 5.91 9.63 -16.60
N GLU A 26 4.60 9.75 -16.37
CA GLU A 26 3.75 8.61 -16.02
C GLU A 26 3.61 7.63 -17.21
N GLU A 27 3.47 8.15 -18.43
CA GLU A 27 3.41 7.35 -19.66
C GLU A 27 4.72 6.59 -19.91
N GLU A 28 5.88 7.24 -19.78
CA GLU A 28 7.19 6.58 -19.92
C GLU A 28 7.35 5.44 -18.90
N ARG A 29 6.93 5.66 -17.64
CA ARG A 29 6.99 4.62 -16.62
C ARG A 29 6.09 3.43 -16.97
N LEU A 30 4.89 3.68 -17.49
CA LEU A 30 3.98 2.61 -17.91
C LEU A 30 4.55 1.83 -19.10
N GLN A 31 5.22 2.51 -20.03
CA GLN A 31 5.90 1.85 -21.16
C GLN A 31 7.06 0.97 -20.68
N GLN A 32 7.87 1.45 -19.72
CA GLN A 32 8.94 0.66 -19.13
C GLN A 32 8.40 -0.60 -18.44
N GLN A 33 7.36 -0.46 -17.63
CA GLN A 33 6.72 -1.61 -16.98
C GLN A 33 6.14 -2.60 -17.99
N ALA A 34 5.56 -2.12 -19.09
CA ALA A 34 5.06 -3.00 -20.15
C ALA A 34 6.19 -3.76 -20.85
N LYS A 35 7.36 -3.12 -21.07
CA LYS A 35 8.55 -3.76 -21.63
C LYS A 35 9.10 -4.82 -20.69
N GLU A 36 9.27 -4.51 -19.41
CA GLU A 36 9.72 -5.45 -18.39
C GLU A 36 8.80 -6.68 -18.31
N GLN A 37 7.49 -6.49 -18.39
CA GLN A 37 6.52 -7.58 -18.42
C GLN A 37 6.63 -8.43 -19.69
N ALA A 38 6.83 -7.80 -20.85
CA ALA A 38 7.01 -8.52 -22.12
C ALA A 38 8.32 -9.32 -22.14
N GLU A 39 9.41 -8.74 -21.64
CA GLU A 39 10.71 -9.41 -21.51
C GLU A 39 10.64 -10.58 -20.54
N ALA A 40 9.98 -10.40 -19.38
CA ALA A 40 9.77 -11.48 -18.42
C ALA A 40 8.99 -12.65 -19.04
N ALA A 41 7.92 -12.37 -19.81
CA ALA A 41 7.16 -13.40 -20.50
C ALA A 41 7.99 -14.13 -21.58
N LEU A 42 8.86 -13.41 -22.29
CA LEU A 42 9.75 -14.01 -23.28
C LEU A 42 10.80 -14.91 -22.62
N VAL A 43 11.41 -14.47 -21.52
CA VAL A 43 12.36 -15.28 -20.74
C VAL A 43 11.68 -16.54 -20.18
N GLU A 44 10.46 -16.43 -19.66
CA GLU A 44 9.69 -17.59 -19.17
C GLU A 44 9.40 -18.57 -20.31
N SER A 45 9.05 -18.08 -21.51
CA SER A 45 8.83 -18.94 -22.67
C SER A 45 10.11 -19.64 -23.15
N LEU A 46 11.27 -18.96 -23.10
CA LEU A 46 12.56 -19.56 -23.43
C LEU A 46 12.97 -20.60 -22.39
N HIS A 47 12.76 -20.33 -21.11
CA HIS A 47 13.07 -21.28 -20.03
C HIS A 47 12.24 -22.56 -20.14
N MET A 48 10.94 -22.44 -20.45
CA MET A 48 10.07 -23.59 -20.72
C MET A 48 10.42 -24.37 -21.98
N GLN A 49 11.08 -23.75 -22.96
CA GLN A 49 11.58 -24.44 -24.16
C GLN A 49 12.91 -25.15 -23.90
N THR A 50 13.83 -24.53 -23.15
CA THR A 50 15.12 -25.13 -22.81
C THR A 50 14.96 -26.37 -21.94
N GLU A 51 14.02 -26.40 -20.99
CA GLU A 51 13.76 -27.59 -20.17
C GLU A 51 13.16 -28.77 -20.95
N LYS A 52 12.57 -28.52 -22.14
CA LYS A 52 12.11 -29.61 -23.03
C LYS A 52 13.21 -30.16 -23.94
N THR A 53 14.35 -29.50 -24.04
CA THR A 53 15.46 -29.91 -24.93
C THR A 53 16.76 -30.23 -24.19
N SER A 54 16.86 -30.00 -22.88
CA SER A 54 18.12 -30.14 -22.12
C SER A 54 18.24 -31.43 -21.29
N GLU A 55 17.98 -32.60 -21.88
CA GLU A 55 18.48 -33.87 -21.34
C GLU A 55 19.85 -34.29 -21.94
N ASN A 56 20.42 -33.52 -22.87
CA ASN A 56 21.76 -33.77 -23.42
C ASN A 56 22.53 -32.46 -23.56
N ASP A 57 23.32 -32.12 -22.54
CA ASP A 57 24.76 -31.83 -22.67
C ASP A 57 25.24 -30.98 -21.50
N GLN A 58 26.22 -31.54 -20.79
CA GLN A 58 26.94 -30.89 -19.72
C GLN A 58 28.19 -30.16 -20.28
N THR A 59 28.51 -29.05 -19.61
CA THR A 59 29.84 -28.53 -19.23
C THR A 59 30.43 -27.29 -19.93
N ILE A 60 31.06 -26.48 -19.06
CA ILE A 60 32.11 -25.43 -19.22
C ILE A 60 31.54 -24.00 -19.45
N VAL A 61 31.23 -23.17 -18.43
CA VAL A 61 32.06 -22.42 -17.44
C VAL A 61 33.05 -21.44 -18.06
N ASP A 62 32.75 -20.13 -17.93
CA ASP A 62 33.75 -19.10 -17.66
C ASP A 62 33.14 -18.01 -16.76
N ASP A 63 33.76 -17.86 -15.59
CA ASP A 63 33.54 -16.85 -14.54
C ASP A 63 34.08 -15.48 -14.97
N ASP A 64 33.39 -14.38 -14.61
CA ASP A 64 34.03 -13.24 -13.92
C ASP A 64 33.00 -12.16 -13.48
N GLU A 65 32.82 -12.12 -12.16
CA GLU A 65 32.58 -10.96 -11.28
C GLU A 65 31.59 -9.83 -11.67
N GLU A 66 30.41 -9.84 -11.05
CA GLU A 66 30.11 -8.87 -9.97
C GLU A 66 28.98 -9.40 -9.07
N GLN A 67 29.37 -10.21 -8.09
CA GLN A 67 28.57 -10.49 -6.90
C GLN A 67 28.48 -9.22 -6.03
N ARG A 68 27.51 -8.34 -6.31
CA ARG A 68 27.05 -7.34 -5.32
C ARG A 68 25.58 -7.56 -5.01
N GLY A 69 25.32 -8.30 -3.93
CA GLY A 69 24.08 -8.11 -3.17
C GLY A 69 23.53 -9.29 -2.37
N ARG A 70 24.03 -10.52 -2.50
CA ARG A 70 23.42 -11.68 -1.80
C ARG A 70 24.40 -12.60 -1.06
N LYS A 71 25.43 -12.03 -0.43
CA LYS A 71 26.17 -12.71 0.65
C LYS A 71 25.80 -12.04 1.97
N GLY A 72 24.77 -12.56 2.64
CA GLY A 72 24.43 -12.09 3.99
C GLY A 72 23.00 -12.32 4.49
N ALA A 73 22.09 -12.92 3.71
CA ALA A 73 20.79 -13.30 4.26
C ALA A 73 20.91 -14.70 4.89
N PRO A 74 20.84 -14.85 6.23
CA PRO A 74 20.74 -16.17 6.82
C PRO A 74 19.47 -16.87 6.31
N LEU A 75 19.64 -18.09 5.79
CA LEU A 75 18.58 -19.00 5.31
C LEU A 75 17.65 -19.52 6.42
N ALA A 76 17.72 -18.96 7.61
CA ALA A 76 16.71 -19.11 8.63
C ALA A 76 15.91 -17.82 8.66
N ALA A 77 14.77 -17.80 7.97
CA ALA A 77 13.73 -16.86 8.37
C ALA A 77 13.51 -17.08 9.86
N PRO A 78 13.76 -16.08 10.75
CA PRO A 78 13.15 -16.15 12.05
C PRO A 78 11.66 -16.28 11.73
N LYS A 79 11.08 -17.43 12.06
CA LYS A 79 9.65 -17.46 12.35
C LYS A 79 9.53 -16.35 13.37
N MET A 80 8.96 -15.22 12.94
CA MET A 80 8.66 -14.13 13.84
C MET A 80 7.70 -14.77 14.84
N GLU A 81 8.27 -15.28 15.92
CA GLU A 81 7.54 -15.61 17.13
C GLU A 81 6.96 -14.26 17.51
N ILE A 82 5.72 -14.04 17.05
CA ILE A 82 4.88 -12.98 17.53
C ILE A 82 4.77 -13.34 19.01
N ASP A 83 5.59 -12.69 19.84
CA ASP A 83 5.55 -12.78 21.30
C ASP A 83 4.08 -12.90 21.68
N GLY A 84 3.72 -14.04 22.29
CA GLY A 84 2.39 -14.63 22.40
C GLY A 84 1.32 -13.79 23.09
N PHE A 85 1.17 -12.54 22.69
CA PHE A 85 0.10 -11.65 23.02
C PHE A 85 -0.98 -11.89 21.98
N GLU A 86 -1.67 -13.02 22.09
CA GLU A 86 -2.93 -13.19 21.38
C GLU A 86 -3.83 -12.01 21.78
N PRO A 87 -4.10 -11.06 20.87
CA PRO A 87 -4.86 -9.89 21.22
C PRO A 87 -6.24 -10.37 21.62
N THR A 88 -6.63 -10.09 22.86
CA THR A 88 -7.96 -10.47 23.35
C THR A 88 -9.02 -10.03 22.33
N PRO A 89 -10.14 -10.74 22.18
CA PRO A 89 -11.16 -10.40 21.18
C PRO A 89 -11.67 -8.95 21.30
N LYS A 90 -11.54 -8.33 22.48
CA LYS A 90 -11.83 -6.91 22.71
C LYS A 90 -10.79 -5.98 22.07
N GLN A 91 -9.51 -6.32 22.11
CA GLN A 91 -8.43 -5.57 21.48
C GLN A 91 -8.49 -5.68 19.95
N LEU A 92 -8.76 -6.87 19.41
CA LEU A 92 -9.01 -7.09 17.98
C LEU A 92 -10.17 -6.23 17.47
N LYS A 93 -11.29 -6.22 18.19
CA LYS A 93 -12.43 -5.35 17.87
C LYS A 93 -12.02 -3.87 17.89
N ARG A 94 -11.18 -3.43 18.84
CA ARG A 94 -10.70 -2.05 18.92
C ARG A 94 -9.78 -1.68 17.75
N GLN A 95 -8.85 -2.56 17.39
CA GLN A 95 -7.92 -2.37 16.27
C GLN A 95 -8.67 -2.33 14.93
N LYS A 96 -9.56 -3.31 14.67
CA LYS A 96 -10.42 -3.30 13.48
C LYS A 96 -11.23 -2.00 13.40
N MET A 97 -11.82 -1.57 14.52
CA MET A 97 -12.57 -0.32 14.57
C MET A 97 -11.73 0.94 14.33
N GLN A 98 -10.43 0.94 14.64
CA GLN A 98 -9.50 2.03 14.31
C GLN A 98 -9.10 2.01 12.83
N LEU A 99 -8.96 0.82 12.24
CA LEU A 99 -8.62 0.63 10.83
C LEU A 99 -9.77 1.08 9.90
N TYR A 100 -11.02 0.72 10.24
CA TYR A 100 -12.19 0.95 9.37
C TYR A 100 -12.97 2.24 9.64
N LEU A 101 -12.63 2.99 10.69
CA LEU A 101 -13.26 4.30 10.97
C LEU A 101 -12.24 5.43 10.96
N SER A 102 -12.62 6.56 10.37
CA SER A 102 -11.87 7.80 10.53
C SER A 102 -11.71 8.16 12.02
N GLY A 103 -10.59 8.80 12.39
CA GLY A 103 -10.29 9.12 13.80
C GLY A 103 -11.42 9.83 14.56
N ASN A 104 -12.18 10.69 13.87
CA ASN A 104 -13.36 11.37 14.45
C ASN A 104 -14.54 10.42 14.70
N GLN A 105 -14.81 9.48 13.79
CA GLN A 105 -15.86 8.48 13.96
C GLN A 105 -15.51 7.49 15.08
N PHE A 106 -14.24 7.07 15.16
CA PHE A 106 -13.77 6.19 16.23
C PHE A 106 -13.93 6.86 17.61
N ARG A 107 -13.50 8.12 17.76
CA ARG A 107 -13.69 8.91 18.99
C ARG A 107 -15.16 9.02 19.37
N LYS A 108 -16.06 9.29 18.41
CA LYS A 108 -17.51 9.37 18.64
C LYS A 108 -18.08 8.04 19.13
N LYS A 109 -17.73 6.90 18.50
CA LYS A 109 -18.21 5.58 18.89
C LYS A 109 -17.70 5.16 20.27
N LYS A 110 -16.43 5.45 20.58
CA LYS A 110 -15.85 5.23 21.93
C LYS A 110 -16.59 6.03 23.01
N ARG A 111 -16.92 7.31 22.73
CA ARG A 111 -17.70 8.14 23.66
C ARG A 111 -19.10 7.59 23.91
N ILE A 112 -19.79 7.15 22.85
CA ILE A 112 -21.13 6.54 22.97
C ILE A 112 -21.07 5.24 23.78
N ALA A 113 -20.09 4.37 23.52
CA ALA A 113 -19.92 3.13 24.28
C ALA A 113 -19.68 3.39 25.77
N LYS A 114 -18.86 4.40 26.11
CA LYS A 114 -18.61 4.80 27.51
C LYS A 114 -19.89 5.30 28.19
N LEU A 115 -20.71 6.08 27.49
CA LEU A 115 -21.99 6.58 28.03
C LEU A 115 -23.02 5.46 28.23
N LYS A 116 -23.09 4.50 27.30
CA LYS A 116 -23.94 3.31 27.44
C LYS A 116 -23.53 2.47 28.66
N ALA A 117 -22.23 2.27 28.87
CA ALA A 117 -21.72 1.51 30.03
C ALA A 117 -22.06 2.17 31.38
N THR A 118 -22.15 3.51 31.42
CA THR A 118 -22.53 4.24 32.63
C THR A 118 -24.05 4.47 32.75
N GLY A 119 -24.86 3.84 31.89
CA GLY A 119 -26.32 4.01 31.86
C GLY A 119 -26.80 5.41 31.43
N ARG A 120 -25.89 6.29 30.99
CA ARG A 120 -26.21 7.68 30.63
C ARG A 120 -26.58 7.76 29.15
N LYS A 121 -27.72 8.38 28.84
CA LYS A 121 -28.10 8.67 27.45
C LYS A 121 -27.12 9.70 26.87
N ALA A 122 -26.74 9.52 25.61
CA ALA A 122 -25.89 10.49 24.93
C ALA A 122 -26.60 11.85 24.86
N PRO A 123 -25.91 12.97 25.17
CA PRO A 123 -26.54 14.28 25.10
C PRO A 123 -27.04 14.49 23.66
N LYS A 124 -28.34 14.78 23.52
CA LYS A 124 -28.90 15.25 22.26
C LYS A 124 -28.24 16.59 21.98
N ILE A 125 -27.23 16.60 21.11
CA ILE A 125 -26.64 17.84 20.62
C ILE A 125 -27.74 18.49 19.80
N ALA A 126 -28.47 19.43 20.42
CA ALA A 126 -29.39 20.29 19.71
C ALA A 126 -28.58 20.99 18.61
N ARG A 127 -28.93 20.75 17.35
CA ARG A 127 -28.34 21.47 16.22
C ARG A 127 -28.83 22.91 16.30
N LYS A 128 -28.15 23.75 17.09
CA LYS A 128 -28.40 25.18 17.13
C LYS A 128 -28.04 25.73 15.74
N GLY A 129 -29.06 26.10 14.98
CA GLY A 129 -29.01 27.00 13.83
C GLY A 129 -27.95 26.69 12.77
N ARG A 130 -28.29 25.85 11.79
CA ARG A 130 -27.71 26.01 10.45
C ARG A 130 -28.42 27.22 9.83
N LYS A 131 -27.90 28.43 10.08
CA LYS A 131 -28.32 29.61 9.33
C LYS A 131 -27.96 29.34 7.86
N ILE A 132 -28.99 29.28 7.01
CA ILE A 132 -28.88 29.26 5.56
C ILE A 132 -28.53 30.67 5.12
#